data_AF-A0A2D7VVE1-F1
#
_entry.id   AF-A0A2D7VVE1-F1
#
_cell.length_a   1.000
_cell.length_b   1.000
_cell.length_c   1.000
_cell.angle_alpha   90.00
_cell.angle_beta   90.00
_cell.angle_gamma   90.00
#
_symmetry.space_group_name_H-M   'P 1'
#
loop_
_entity.id
_entity.type
_entity.pdbx_description
1 polymer ?
#
loop_
_entity_poly.entity_id
_entity_poly.type
_entity_poly.pdbx_seq_one_letter_code
_entity_poly.pdbx_strand_id
1 'polypeptide(L)'
;MEQRIQIKSQWFILHPSGTIFWEEQNMLLVADVHLGKVTHFRKHGAAIPPDAAFKNLEKLTEVSNHFQPKTVCFLGDLFHSKLNTEWHDFAKWVEYTPASVVLINGNHDIIPKYLFEDLGVQIHDSQIINSFLLTHHPTDYETYFNFCGHVHPGVKLKGSGRQIIRLSCFFKTKQQLILPAFGNFTGKYTLAPTQDAEIYVIADGEVMHVST
;
A
#
# COMPACT_ATOMS: atom_id res chain seq x y z
N MET A 1 -15.57 -8.38 1.40
CA MET A 1 -15.04 -9.36 2.40
C MET A 1 -13.51 -9.39 2.37
N GLU A 2 -12.85 -9.50 3.52
CA GLU A 2 -11.38 -9.60 3.66
C GLU A 2 -10.88 -11.04 3.46
N GLN A 3 -9.59 -11.19 3.15
CA GLN A 3 -8.95 -12.51 3.04
C GLN A 3 -7.83 -12.67 4.07
N ARG A 4 -7.92 -13.70 4.90
CA ARG A 4 -6.89 -14.03 5.90
C ARG A 4 -5.97 -15.14 5.39
N ILE A 5 -4.66 -14.92 5.44
CA ILE A 5 -3.64 -15.85 4.97
C ILE A 5 -2.56 -16.09 6.03
N GLN A 6 -1.85 -17.21 5.94
CA GLN A 6 -0.72 -17.52 6.83
C GLN A 6 0.58 -17.57 6.04
N ILE A 7 1.63 -16.89 6.54
CA ILE A 7 2.97 -16.90 5.96
C ILE A 7 3.97 -17.09 7.10
N LYS A 8 4.89 -18.06 6.99
CA LYS A 8 5.90 -18.37 8.02
C LYS A 8 5.33 -18.38 9.46
N SER A 9 4.18 -19.03 9.64
CA SER A 9 3.46 -19.14 10.92
C SER A 9 2.92 -17.83 11.52
N GLN A 10 2.81 -16.76 10.73
CA GLN A 10 2.17 -15.49 11.12
C GLN A 10 0.96 -15.20 10.22
N TRP A 11 -0.01 -14.48 10.78
CA TRP A 11 -1.29 -14.22 10.13
C TRP A 11 -1.39 -12.81 9.58
N PHE A 12 -1.90 -12.73 8.35
CA PHE A 12 -2.04 -11.49 7.60
C PHE A 12 -3.46 -11.39 7.04
N ILE A 13 -4.10 -10.25 7.25
CA ILE A 13 -5.41 -9.93 6.69
C ILE A 13 -5.21 -8.99 5.51
N LEU A 14 -5.53 -9.48 4.32
CA LEU A 14 -5.59 -8.69 3.09
C LEU A 14 -6.93 -7.96 3.04
N HIS A 15 -6.88 -6.63 3.02
CA HIS A 15 -8.08 -5.80 3.07
C HIS A 15 -8.40 -5.17 1.69
N PRO A 16 -9.69 -4.98 1.33
CA PRO A 16 -10.09 -4.39 0.04
C PRO A 16 -9.56 -2.96 -0.22
N SER A 17 -9.07 -2.27 0.81
CA SER A 17 -8.36 -1.00 0.65
C SER A 17 -7.00 -1.15 -0.03
N GLY A 18 -6.46 -2.37 -0.14
CA GLY A 18 -5.10 -2.63 -0.61
C GLY A 18 -4.06 -2.71 0.51
N THR A 19 -4.48 -2.65 1.78
CA THR A 19 -3.59 -2.79 2.93
C THR A 19 -3.50 -4.23 3.41
N ILE A 20 -2.47 -4.52 4.20
CA ILE A 20 -2.31 -5.78 4.92
C ILE A 20 -2.25 -5.48 6.41
N PHE A 21 -3.09 -6.12 7.21
CA PHE A 21 -2.93 -6.10 8.66
C PHE A 21 -2.16 -7.35 9.12
N TRP A 22 -1.01 -7.12 9.76
CA TRP A 22 -0.19 -8.15 10.38
C TRP A 22 -0.59 -8.30 11.84
N GLU A 23 -1.30 -9.40 12.16
CA GLU A 23 -1.98 -9.57 13.44
C GLU A 23 -1.01 -9.63 14.63
N GLU A 24 0.03 -10.44 14.55
CA GLU A 24 0.97 -10.64 15.66
C GLU A 24 1.78 -9.39 16.00
N GLN A 25 2.07 -8.55 15.00
CA GLN A 25 2.75 -7.27 15.22
C GLN A 25 1.78 -6.13 15.50
N ASN A 26 0.46 -6.37 15.33
CA ASN A 26 -0.57 -5.35 15.36
C ASN A 26 -0.17 -4.14 14.47
N MET A 27 0.18 -4.45 13.23
CA MET A 27 0.78 -3.51 12.28
C MET A 27 0.00 -3.48 10.97
N LEU A 28 -0.32 -2.28 10.49
CA LEU A 28 -0.94 -2.06 9.19
C LEU A 28 0.13 -1.69 8.16
N LEU A 29 0.25 -2.49 7.10
CA LEU A 29 1.13 -2.25 5.96
C LEU A 29 0.35 -1.56 4.83
N VAL A 30 0.90 -0.47 4.30
CA VAL A 30 0.29 0.35 3.25
C VAL A 30 1.35 0.70 2.20
N ALA A 31 1.09 0.50 0.91
CA ALA A 31 2.07 0.81 -0.15
C ALA A 31 1.55 1.91 -1.08
N ASP A 32 2.45 2.78 -1.58
CA ASP A 32 2.22 3.69 -2.69
C ASP A 32 0.96 4.57 -2.54
N VAL A 33 0.89 5.33 -1.44
CA VAL A 33 -0.23 6.25 -1.13
C VAL A 33 -0.24 7.45 -2.07
N HIS A 34 0.94 7.98 -2.38
CA HIS A 34 1.16 9.16 -3.23
C HIS A 34 0.27 10.37 -2.91
N LEU A 35 0.29 10.82 -1.67
CA LEU A 35 -0.30 12.11 -1.29
C LEU A 35 0.28 13.23 -2.17
N GLY A 36 -0.60 14.09 -2.68
CA GLY A 36 -0.30 15.17 -3.62
C GLY A 36 -0.55 14.84 -5.09
N LYS A 37 -0.70 13.56 -5.47
CA LYS A 37 -0.82 13.15 -6.87
C LYS A 37 -2.10 13.64 -7.53
N VAL A 38 -3.22 13.61 -6.81
CA VAL A 38 -4.51 14.12 -7.30
C VAL A 38 -4.42 15.63 -7.55
N THR A 39 -3.89 16.36 -6.57
CA THR A 39 -3.66 17.81 -6.66
C THR A 39 -2.74 18.15 -7.83
N HIS A 40 -1.70 17.35 -8.06
CA HIS A 40 -0.80 17.51 -9.20
C HIS A 40 -1.53 17.35 -10.56
N PHE A 41 -2.30 16.27 -10.77
CA PHE A 41 -3.03 16.09 -12.03
C PHE A 41 -4.05 17.20 -12.29
N ARG A 42 -4.73 17.69 -11.26
CA ARG A 42 -5.69 18.80 -11.37
C ARG A 42 -5.03 20.10 -11.79
N LYS A 43 -3.88 20.44 -11.20
CA LYS A 43 -3.08 21.61 -11.61
C LYS A 43 -2.64 21.53 -13.08
N HIS A 44 -2.57 20.32 -13.64
CA HIS A 44 -2.22 20.06 -15.04
C HIS A 44 -3.43 19.77 -15.93
N GLY A 45 -4.63 20.21 -15.53
CA GLY A 45 -5.82 20.25 -16.41
C GLY A 45 -6.70 19.00 -16.38
N ALA A 46 -6.43 18.02 -15.52
CA ALA A 46 -7.33 16.89 -15.35
C ALA A 46 -8.63 17.32 -14.66
N ALA A 47 -9.78 16.95 -15.23
CA ALA A 47 -11.11 17.20 -14.68
C ALA A 47 -11.42 16.26 -13.50
N ILE A 48 -10.67 16.41 -12.41
CA ILE A 48 -10.83 15.61 -11.18
C ILE A 48 -11.52 16.48 -10.12
N PRO A 49 -12.51 15.94 -9.39
CA PRO A 49 -13.21 16.67 -8.33
C PRO A 49 -12.29 17.19 -7.21
N PRO A 50 -12.62 18.34 -6.59
CA PRO A 50 -11.90 18.89 -5.43
C PRO A 50 -11.64 17.93 -4.28
N ASP A 51 -12.67 17.19 -3.90
CA ASP A 51 -12.73 16.23 -2.80
C ASP A 51 -11.86 14.99 -3.04
N ALA A 52 -11.52 14.68 -4.29
CA ALA A 52 -10.76 13.49 -4.64
C ALA A 52 -9.35 13.42 -4.01
N ALA A 53 -8.78 14.58 -3.62
CA ALA A 53 -7.49 14.63 -2.92
C ALA A 53 -7.60 14.10 -1.48
N PHE A 54 -8.73 14.31 -0.82
CA PHE A 54 -8.94 13.88 0.57
C PHE A 54 -9.26 12.39 0.70
N LYS A 55 -9.76 11.76 -0.38
CA LYS A 55 -10.18 10.35 -0.37
C LYS A 55 -9.09 9.38 0.07
N ASN A 56 -7.81 9.66 -0.19
CA ASN A 56 -6.72 8.81 0.28
C ASN A 56 -6.59 8.86 1.81
N LEU A 57 -6.66 10.04 2.43
CA LEU A 57 -6.59 10.20 3.89
C LEU A 57 -7.86 9.72 4.59
N GLU A 58 -9.05 9.91 3.99
CA GLU A 58 -10.30 9.33 4.48
C GLU A 58 -10.22 7.81 4.52
N LYS A 59 -9.85 7.19 3.39
CA LYS A 59 -9.64 5.73 3.29
C LYS A 59 -8.59 5.24 4.28
N LEU A 60 -7.51 5.99 4.50
CA LEU A 60 -6.46 5.65 5.45
C LEU A 60 -6.99 5.69 6.89
N THR A 61 -7.80 6.70 7.21
CA THR A 61 -8.47 6.84 8.50
C THR A 61 -9.47 5.72 8.73
N GLU A 62 -10.29 5.39 7.75
CA GLU A 62 -11.26 4.29 7.81
C GLU A 62 -10.58 2.95 8.11
N VAL A 63 -9.54 2.59 7.36
CA VAL A 63 -8.83 1.32 7.56
C VAL A 63 -8.03 1.29 8.86
N SER A 64 -7.49 2.43 9.30
CA SER A 64 -6.80 2.53 10.59
C SER A 64 -7.78 2.40 11.76
N ASN A 65 -8.98 2.98 11.65
CA ASN A 65 -10.04 2.82 12.65
C ASN A 65 -10.60 1.40 12.68
N HIS A 66 -10.65 0.73 11.52
CA HIS A 66 -11.09 -0.65 11.42
C HIS A 66 -10.15 -1.61 12.16
N PHE A 67 -8.83 -1.53 11.92
CA PHE A 67 -7.86 -2.44 12.54
C PHE A 67 -7.31 -1.98 13.89
N GLN A 68 -7.40 -0.68 14.20
CA GLN A 68 -6.78 -0.03 15.37
C GLN A 68 -5.32 -0.46 15.58
N PRO A 69 -4.45 -0.29 14.56
CA PRO A 69 -3.10 -0.80 14.61
C PRO A 69 -2.26 -0.10 15.70
N LYS A 70 -1.29 -0.80 16.28
CA LYS A 70 -0.23 -0.16 17.08
C LYS A 70 0.79 0.58 16.21
N THR A 71 0.99 0.10 14.99
CA THR A 71 1.91 0.72 14.01
C THR A 71 1.29 0.77 12.63
N VAL A 72 1.38 1.92 11.96
CA VAL A 72 1.11 2.04 10.52
C VAL A 72 2.46 2.17 9.81
N CYS A 73 2.77 1.21 8.94
CA CYS A 73 4.01 1.15 8.19
C CYS A 73 3.75 1.37 6.70
N PHE A 74 4.26 2.47 6.16
CA PHE A 74 4.21 2.80 4.74
C PHE A 74 5.40 2.15 4.03
N LEU A 75 5.13 1.31 3.02
CA LEU A 75 6.12 0.63 2.17
C LEU A 75 6.55 1.52 0.99
N GLY A 76 6.93 2.75 1.31
CA GLY A 76 7.38 3.78 0.36
C GLY A 76 6.28 4.47 -0.43
N ASP A 77 6.72 5.51 -1.12
CA ASP A 77 5.93 6.38 -1.98
C ASP A 77 4.70 6.95 -1.27
N LEU A 78 4.92 7.44 -0.04
CA LEU A 78 3.90 8.12 0.75
C LEU A 78 3.49 9.44 0.09
N PHE A 79 4.45 10.20 -0.41
CA PHE A 79 4.21 11.44 -1.17
C PHE A 79 4.58 11.29 -2.64
N HIS A 80 3.91 12.04 -3.51
CA HIS A 80 4.15 11.92 -4.96
C HIS A 80 5.49 12.51 -5.44
N SER A 81 6.01 13.56 -4.80
CA SER A 81 7.34 14.11 -5.13
C SER A 81 7.73 15.34 -4.31
N LYS A 82 6.80 16.20 -3.91
CA LYS A 82 7.17 17.46 -3.23
C LYS A 82 6.20 17.76 -2.12
N LEU A 83 6.69 18.55 -1.16
CA LEU A 83 5.84 19.18 -0.17
C LEU A 83 4.68 19.88 -0.90
N ASN A 84 3.47 19.57 -0.47
CA ASN A 84 2.26 20.07 -1.07
C ASN A 84 1.21 20.27 0.04
N THR A 85 0.03 20.77 -0.32
CA THR A 85 -1.01 21.09 0.67
C THR A 85 -1.45 19.87 1.49
N GLU A 86 -1.38 18.67 0.93
CA GLU A 86 -1.73 17.41 1.62
C GLU A 86 -0.70 17.04 2.70
N TRP A 87 0.47 17.70 2.77
CA TRP A 87 1.40 17.59 3.89
C TRP A 87 0.75 18.01 5.21
N HIS A 88 0.02 19.13 5.21
CA HIS A 88 -0.62 19.62 6.42
C HIS A 88 -1.74 18.69 6.90
N ASP A 89 -2.45 18.06 5.96
CA ASP A 89 -3.49 17.10 6.27
C ASP A 89 -2.90 15.78 6.79
N PHE A 90 -1.78 15.33 6.21
CA PHE A 90 -1.02 14.19 6.74
C PHE A 90 -0.46 14.48 8.14
N ALA A 91 0.11 15.65 8.37
CA ALA A 91 0.61 16.04 9.69
C ALA A 91 -0.48 15.98 10.76
N LYS A 92 -1.68 16.50 10.46
CA LYS A 92 -2.85 16.35 11.34
C LYS A 92 -3.24 14.89 11.51
N TRP A 93 -3.24 14.11 10.44
CA TRP A 93 -3.56 12.68 10.52
C TRP A 93 -2.61 11.95 11.47
N VAL A 94 -1.30 12.22 11.40
CA VAL A 94 -0.30 11.67 12.33
C VAL A 94 -0.59 12.12 13.76
N GLU A 95 -0.89 13.40 14.00
CA GLU A 95 -1.21 13.94 15.32
C GLU A 95 -2.42 13.24 15.97
N TYR A 96 -3.46 12.92 15.20
CA TYR A 96 -4.66 12.25 15.71
C TYR A 96 -4.60 10.72 15.68
N THR A 97 -3.57 10.14 15.06
CA THR A 97 -3.42 8.69 14.94
C THR A 97 -2.73 8.15 16.19
N PRO A 98 -3.36 7.23 16.96
CA PRO A 98 -2.74 6.66 18.16
C PRO A 98 -1.60 5.66 17.84
N ALA A 99 -1.48 5.24 16.58
CA ALA A 99 -0.45 4.31 16.13
C ALA A 99 0.89 5.02 15.93
N SER A 100 1.99 4.32 16.17
CA SER A 100 3.31 4.76 15.69
C SER A 100 3.31 4.74 14.16
N VAL A 101 3.95 5.74 13.54
CA VAL A 101 4.01 5.83 12.08
C VAL A 101 5.42 5.57 11.60
N VAL A 102 5.56 4.62 10.68
CA VAL A 102 6.82 4.21 10.06
C VAL A 102 6.73 4.42 8.55
N LEU A 103 7.81 4.91 7.95
CA LEU A 103 7.99 5.03 6.51
C LEU A 103 9.24 4.26 6.10
N ILE A 104 9.07 3.23 5.27
CA ILE A 104 10.14 2.66 4.47
C ILE A 104 10.34 3.57 3.26
N ASN A 105 11.55 4.08 3.04
CA ASN A 105 11.81 5.11 2.03
C ASN A 105 11.55 4.60 0.59
N GLY A 106 10.64 5.26 -0.13
CA GLY A 106 10.40 5.03 -1.54
C GLY A 106 11.18 5.98 -2.46
N ASN A 107 11.12 5.74 -3.77
CA ASN A 107 11.85 6.57 -4.73
C ASN A 107 11.17 7.93 -5.00
N HIS A 108 9.90 8.10 -4.62
CA HIS A 108 9.20 9.40 -4.67
C HIS A 108 9.27 10.19 -3.34
N ASP A 109 9.73 9.57 -2.25
CA ASP A 109 9.84 10.18 -0.93
C ASP A 109 11.08 11.09 -0.82
N ILE A 110 11.12 12.14 -1.65
CA ILE A 110 12.23 13.10 -1.71
C ILE A 110 12.04 14.29 -0.75
N ILE A 111 10.96 14.32 0.02
CA ILE A 111 10.76 15.30 1.09
C ILE A 111 11.85 15.07 2.16
N PRO A 112 12.53 16.12 2.67
CA PRO A 112 13.59 15.95 3.65
C PRO A 112 13.17 15.14 4.88
N LYS A 113 13.99 14.15 5.26
CA LYS A 113 13.70 13.21 6.37
C LYS A 113 13.36 13.92 7.68
N TYR A 114 14.06 15.02 8.00
CA TYR A 114 13.82 15.79 9.24
C TYR A 114 12.38 16.29 9.38
N LEU A 115 11.69 16.61 8.27
CA LEU A 115 10.30 17.07 8.32
C LEU A 115 9.33 15.97 8.78
N PHE A 116 9.62 14.71 8.43
CA PHE A 116 8.84 13.57 8.91
C PHE A 116 9.17 13.24 10.37
N GLU A 117 10.45 13.32 10.73
CA GLU A 117 10.92 13.11 12.11
C GLU A 117 10.31 14.13 13.07
N ASP A 118 10.14 15.40 12.64
CA ASP A 118 9.44 16.45 13.38
C ASP A 118 7.94 16.12 13.64
N LEU A 119 7.33 15.28 12.79
CA LEU A 119 5.97 14.74 12.99
C LEU A 119 5.96 13.47 13.85
N GLY A 120 7.12 12.97 14.28
CA GLY A 120 7.24 11.69 14.99
C GLY A 120 7.19 10.46 14.06
N VAL A 121 7.33 10.63 12.75
CA VAL A 121 7.39 9.52 11.79
C VAL A 121 8.80 8.94 11.75
N GLN A 122 8.92 7.64 11.96
CA GLN A 122 10.18 6.91 11.86
C GLN A 122 10.49 6.56 10.41
N ILE A 123 11.71 6.83 9.94
CA ILE A 123 12.11 6.53 8.55
C ILE A 123 13.21 5.47 8.54
N HIS A 124 13.03 4.46 7.68
CA HIS A 124 14.02 3.41 7.42
C HIS A 124 14.18 3.21 5.92
N ASP A 125 15.35 2.76 5.46
CA ASP A 125 15.50 2.35 4.05
C ASP A 125 14.94 0.94 3.81
N SER A 126 14.95 0.09 4.84
CA SER A 126 14.26 -1.19 4.94
C SER A 126 14.13 -1.60 6.40
N GLN A 127 13.26 -2.56 6.71
CA GLN A 127 13.10 -3.05 8.08
C GLN A 127 12.93 -4.57 8.11
N ILE A 128 13.70 -5.23 8.98
CA ILE A 128 13.56 -6.66 9.24
C ILE A 128 12.80 -6.85 10.55
N ILE A 129 11.74 -7.66 10.50
CA ILE A 129 10.95 -8.04 11.68
C ILE A 129 10.76 -9.56 11.61
N ASN A 130 11.32 -10.29 12.57
CA ASN A 130 11.33 -11.76 12.57
C ASN A 130 11.88 -12.32 11.24
N SER A 131 11.08 -13.11 10.51
CA SER A 131 11.44 -13.71 9.23
C SER A 131 10.97 -12.92 8.01
N PHE A 132 10.62 -11.65 8.19
CA PHE A 132 10.04 -10.77 7.17
C PHE A 132 10.90 -9.53 6.94
N LEU A 133 10.99 -9.12 5.68
CA LEU A 133 11.70 -7.94 5.21
C LEU A 133 10.69 -6.97 4.59
N LEU A 134 10.63 -5.74 5.11
CA LEU A 134 9.81 -4.66 4.61
C LEU A 134 10.68 -3.73 3.74
N THR A 135 10.33 -3.59 2.47
CA THR A 135 11.02 -2.71 1.50
C THR A 135 10.01 -1.93 0.67
N HIS A 136 10.45 -0.87 0.00
CA HIS A 136 9.64 -0.25 -1.06
C HIS A 136 9.69 -1.09 -2.35
N HIS A 137 10.89 -1.29 -2.89
CA HIS A 137 11.07 -2.11 -4.10
C HIS A 137 10.99 -3.61 -3.79
N PRO A 138 10.49 -4.42 -4.74
CA PRO A 138 10.68 -5.87 -4.71
C PRO A 138 12.15 -6.23 -4.60
N THR A 139 12.48 -7.13 -3.67
CA THR A 139 13.83 -7.63 -3.49
C THR A 139 13.82 -9.15 -3.32
N ASP A 140 14.85 -9.81 -3.86
CA ASP A 140 15.08 -11.24 -3.69
C ASP A 140 16.13 -11.45 -2.59
N TYR A 141 15.65 -11.65 -1.36
CA TYR A 141 16.48 -12.02 -0.21
C TYR A 141 15.99 -13.37 0.32
N GLU A 142 16.62 -14.47 -0.10
CA GLU A 142 16.15 -15.84 0.20
C GLU A 142 15.90 -16.12 1.69
N THR A 143 16.63 -15.44 2.59
CA THR A 143 16.47 -15.60 4.05
C THR A 143 15.12 -15.07 4.57
N TYR A 144 14.59 -13.99 3.99
CA TYR A 144 13.41 -13.29 4.50
C TYR A 144 12.25 -13.37 3.52
N PHE A 145 11.03 -13.32 4.03
CA PHE A 145 9.85 -13.14 3.18
C PHE A 145 9.62 -11.63 2.99
N ASN A 146 9.60 -11.15 1.76
CA ASN A 146 9.57 -9.73 1.46
C ASN A 146 8.13 -9.20 1.30
N PHE A 147 7.77 -8.16 2.06
CA PHE A 147 6.60 -7.32 1.76
C PHE A 147 7.06 -6.02 1.12
N CYS A 148 6.47 -5.68 -0.02
CA CYS A 148 6.89 -4.51 -0.81
C CYS A 148 5.77 -3.88 -1.64
N GLY A 149 6.02 -2.67 -2.16
CA GLY A 149 5.11 -1.88 -3.01
C GLY A 149 5.69 -1.68 -4.40
N HIS A 150 5.70 -0.42 -4.86
CA HIS A 150 6.36 0.11 -6.08
C HIS A 150 5.77 -0.35 -7.42
N VAL A 151 5.51 -1.65 -7.59
CA VAL A 151 5.12 -2.23 -8.89
C VAL A 151 3.67 -1.90 -9.25
N HIS A 152 2.81 -1.71 -8.25
CA HIS A 152 1.37 -1.55 -8.41
C HIS A 152 0.75 -2.73 -9.19
N PRO A 153 0.85 -3.95 -8.63
CA PRO A 153 0.39 -5.17 -9.28
C PRO A 153 -1.07 -5.08 -9.69
N GLY A 154 -1.32 -5.42 -10.96
CA GLY A 154 -2.65 -5.65 -11.49
C GLY A 154 -2.72 -6.93 -12.30
N VAL A 155 -3.91 -7.52 -12.34
CA VAL A 155 -4.21 -8.72 -13.14
C VAL A 155 -5.31 -8.43 -14.15
N LYS A 156 -5.23 -9.08 -15.31
CA LYS A 156 -6.28 -9.02 -16.34
C LYS A 156 -7.25 -10.18 -16.13
N LEU A 157 -8.51 -9.89 -15.84
CA LEU A 157 -9.57 -10.89 -15.84
C LEU A 157 -10.39 -10.77 -17.11
N LYS A 158 -10.75 -11.91 -17.71
CA LYS A 158 -11.66 -11.99 -18.86
C LYS A 158 -13.07 -12.25 -18.34
N GLY A 159 -13.96 -11.29 -18.54
CA GLY A 159 -15.38 -11.41 -18.24
C GLY A 159 -16.19 -11.96 -19.41
N SER A 160 -17.49 -12.09 -19.19
CA SER A 160 -18.48 -12.44 -20.21
C SER A 160 -18.42 -11.44 -21.38
N GLY A 161 -18.61 -11.92 -22.62
CA GLY A 161 -18.65 -11.04 -23.79
C GLY A 161 -17.30 -10.45 -24.23
N ARG A 162 -16.17 -11.09 -23.88
CA ARG A 162 -14.79 -10.65 -24.21
C ARG A 162 -14.35 -9.35 -23.52
N GLN A 163 -15.03 -8.91 -22.47
CA GLN A 163 -14.56 -7.79 -21.67
C GLN A 163 -13.28 -8.18 -20.93
N ILE A 164 -12.28 -7.30 -20.96
CA ILE A 164 -11.03 -7.46 -20.21
C ILE A 164 -10.98 -6.35 -19.18
N ILE A 165 -11.04 -6.71 -17.91
CA ILE A 165 -10.91 -5.76 -16.79
C ILE A 165 -9.54 -5.90 -16.15
N ARG A 166 -8.95 -4.77 -15.73
CA ARG A 166 -7.68 -4.76 -15.00
C ARG A 166 -7.92 -4.37 -13.55
N LEU A 167 -7.79 -5.34 -12.67
CA LEU A 167 -8.04 -5.17 -11.25
C LEU A 167 -6.70 -5.10 -10.50
N SER A 168 -6.71 -4.38 -9.39
CA SER A 168 -5.56 -4.36 -8.49
C SER A 168 -5.54 -5.69 -7.72
N CYS A 169 -4.36 -6.18 -7.36
CA CYS A 169 -4.24 -7.42 -6.62
C CYS A 169 -3.08 -7.37 -5.64
N PHE A 170 -3.15 -8.18 -4.58
CA PHE A 170 -1.94 -8.62 -3.89
C PHE A 170 -1.33 -9.75 -4.72
N PHE A 171 -0.03 -9.65 -4.99
CA PHE A 171 0.70 -10.63 -5.78
C PHE A 171 1.70 -11.35 -4.88
N LYS A 172 1.41 -12.60 -4.55
CA LYS A 172 2.22 -13.40 -3.62
C LYS A 172 2.97 -14.48 -4.38
N THR A 173 4.28 -14.57 -4.17
CA THR A 173 5.13 -15.69 -4.57
C THR A 173 5.54 -16.51 -3.33
N LYS A 174 6.48 -17.44 -3.49
CA LYS A 174 7.02 -18.23 -2.37
C LYS A 174 7.82 -17.37 -1.36
N GLN A 175 8.45 -16.28 -1.81
CA GLN A 175 9.34 -15.43 -0.98
C GLN A 175 8.89 -13.97 -0.88
N GLN A 176 7.82 -13.56 -1.56
CA GLN A 176 7.43 -12.16 -1.61
C GLN A 176 5.91 -11.98 -1.67
N LEU A 177 5.42 -10.88 -1.13
CA LEU A 177 4.07 -10.39 -1.36
C LEU A 177 4.14 -8.90 -1.71
N ILE A 178 3.76 -8.59 -2.95
CA ILE A 178 3.68 -7.23 -3.47
C ILE A 178 2.28 -6.68 -3.21
N LEU A 179 2.19 -5.56 -2.49
CA LEU A 179 0.95 -4.87 -2.20
C LEU A 179 0.50 -4.06 -3.43
N PRO A 180 -0.82 -3.97 -3.70
CA PRO A 180 -1.33 -3.01 -4.66
C PRO A 180 -1.15 -1.59 -4.14
N ALA A 181 -1.05 -0.63 -5.05
CA ALA A 181 -1.01 0.77 -4.65
C ALA A 181 -2.28 1.17 -3.88
N PHE A 182 -2.09 1.81 -2.74
CA PHE A 182 -3.17 2.30 -1.91
C PHE A 182 -3.82 3.55 -2.51
N GLY A 183 -3.00 4.43 -3.09
CA GLY A 183 -3.42 5.72 -3.62
C GLY A 183 -4.27 5.61 -4.88
N ASN A 184 -5.27 6.49 -4.99
CA ASN A 184 -6.03 6.68 -6.22
C ASN A 184 -5.17 7.23 -7.37
N PHE A 185 -5.60 7.02 -8.61
CA PHE A 185 -4.91 7.49 -9.84
C PHE A 185 -3.48 6.95 -10.00
N THR A 186 -3.25 5.74 -9.51
CA THR A 186 -2.04 4.96 -9.74
C THR A 186 -2.25 4.06 -10.96
N GLY A 187 -1.29 4.08 -11.89
CA GLY A 187 -1.26 3.10 -12.97
C GLY A 187 -1.07 1.70 -12.39
N LYS A 188 -1.51 0.66 -13.11
CA LYS A 188 -1.33 -0.75 -12.71
C LYS A 188 -0.41 -1.45 -13.68
N TYR A 189 0.63 -2.08 -13.17
CA TYR A 189 1.50 -2.94 -13.95
C TYR A 189 0.90 -4.35 -14.02
N THR A 190 0.68 -4.86 -15.25
CA THR A 190 0.11 -6.21 -15.39
C THR A 190 1.21 -7.25 -15.20
N LEU A 191 1.17 -7.94 -14.06
CA LEU A 191 2.04 -9.10 -13.83
C LEU A 191 1.44 -10.33 -14.51
N ALA A 192 2.29 -11.09 -15.19
CA ALA A 192 1.92 -12.41 -15.68
C ALA A 192 1.94 -13.39 -14.49
N PRO A 193 0.88 -14.19 -14.27
CA PRO A 193 0.92 -15.23 -13.25
C PRO A 193 2.06 -16.20 -13.52
N THR A 194 2.84 -16.53 -12.49
CA THR A 194 3.77 -17.66 -12.52
C THR A 194 3.10 -18.89 -11.91
N GLN A 195 3.59 -20.11 -12.18
CA GLN A 195 2.96 -21.35 -11.70
C GLN A 195 2.80 -21.42 -10.17
N ASP A 196 3.63 -20.69 -9.42
CA ASP A 196 3.64 -20.69 -7.96
C ASP A 196 3.09 -19.38 -7.35
N ALA A 197 2.54 -18.48 -8.18
CA ALA A 197 2.00 -17.22 -7.70
C ALA A 197 0.55 -17.40 -7.21
N GLU A 198 0.28 -16.89 -6.02
CA GLU A 198 -1.08 -16.71 -5.51
C GLU A 198 -1.49 -15.26 -5.74
N ILE A 199 -2.62 -15.07 -6.44
CA ILE A 199 -3.13 -13.74 -6.77
C ILE A 199 -4.41 -13.50 -6.00
N TYR A 200 -4.45 -12.39 -5.26
CA TYR A 200 -5.62 -11.98 -4.48
C TYR A 200 -6.15 -10.67 -5.06
N VAL A 201 -7.24 -10.76 -5.80
CA VAL A 201 -7.82 -9.63 -6.54
C VAL A 201 -8.73 -8.80 -5.65
N ILE A 202 -8.63 -7.49 -5.77
CA ILE A 202 -9.54 -6.53 -5.14
C ILE A 202 -10.64 -6.15 -6.12
N ALA A 203 -11.88 -6.48 -5.79
CA ALA A 203 -13.08 -6.07 -6.54
C ALA A 203 -14.29 -5.95 -5.60
N ASP A 204 -15.15 -4.96 -5.87
CA ASP A 204 -16.45 -4.79 -5.21
C ASP A 204 -16.40 -4.83 -3.65
N GLY A 205 -15.35 -4.26 -3.06
CA GLY A 205 -15.17 -4.25 -1.61
C GLY A 205 -14.75 -5.59 -1.03
N GLU A 206 -14.18 -6.48 -1.87
CA GLU A 206 -13.74 -7.80 -1.48
C GLU A 206 -12.33 -8.13 -1.97
N VAL A 207 -11.67 -9.03 -1.24
CA VAL A 207 -10.42 -9.67 -1.65
C VAL A 207 -10.73 -11.12 -2.00
N MET A 208 -10.53 -11.49 -3.26
CA MET A 208 -10.81 -12.84 -3.77
C MET A 208 -9.51 -13.50 -4.25
N HIS A 209 -9.24 -14.71 -3.76
CA HIS A 209 -8.17 -15.53 -4.31
C HIS A 209 -8.59 -16.03 -5.70
N VAL A 210 -7.77 -15.78 -6.72
CA VAL A 210 -8.00 -16.27 -8.07
C VAL A 210 -6.99 -17.35 -8.40
N SER A 211 -7.48 -18.53 -8.74
CA SER A 211 -6.67 -19.61 -9.29
C SER A 211 -6.24 -19.20 -10.70
N THR A 212 -4.93 -19.10 -10.94
CA THR A 212 -4.35 -18.82 -12.26
C THR A 212 -3.92 -20.08 -12.98
#